data_AF-A0AAD6Z7C1-F1
#
_entry.id   AF-A0AAD6Z7C1-F1
#
_cell.length_a   1.000
_cell.length_b   1.000
_cell.length_c   1.000
_cell.angle_alpha   90.00
_cell.angle_beta   90.00
_cell.angle_gamma   90.00
#
_symmetry.space_group_name_H-M   'P 1'
#
loop_
_entity.id
_entity.type
_entity.pdbx_description
1 polymer ?
#
loop_
_entity_poly.entity_id
_entity_poly.type
_entity_poly.pdbx_seq_one_letter_code
_entity_poly.pdbx_strand_id
1 'polypeptide(L)'
;MRDRKIGILAVQETDLSPKDVDNIHKIFSKRLRIYATIDPACPQAKEVAIVVNKEKKLTVIAVYAPNDTAENVEFLEKLKEKARGLSKPDIILGDWNMVEDGIDRVPHHQDPSAVTDAMREFKRKHNLQDGWRQTYPDTKGYTFLQSATGSQSRIDRILVTENILRNSSDWTIESLGIHTDHQLISTKYSDPKMPFIGEGQWVQKASLLTDKAVMKRIDTIGLEYSERIFDPVGEKRDGPYLQREGDKTHKGRTEDKIKQPTL
;
A
#
# COMPACT_ATOMS: atom_id res chain seq x y z
N MET A 1 -4.12 9.27 -2.94
CA MET A 1 -2.69 9.44 -2.56
C MET A 1 -2.50 9.98 -1.14
N ARG A 2 -3.04 11.16 -0.80
CA ARG A 2 -2.76 11.84 0.48
C ARG A 2 -3.41 11.18 1.70
N ASP A 3 -4.68 10.80 1.60
CA ASP A 3 -5.44 10.27 2.75
C ASP A 3 -5.14 8.80 3.03
N ARG A 4 -4.82 8.02 1.99
CA ARG A 4 -4.42 6.60 2.10
C ARG A 4 -2.92 6.38 2.32
N LYS A 5 -2.12 7.44 2.51
CA LYS A 5 -0.65 7.39 2.68
C LYS A 5 0.08 6.53 1.62
N ILE A 6 -0.36 6.61 0.36
CA ILE A 6 0.19 5.79 -0.74
C ILE A 6 1.55 6.35 -1.16
N GLY A 7 2.59 5.53 -1.04
CA GLY A 7 3.97 5.89 -1.40
C GLY A 7 4.34 5.59 -2.85
N ILE A 8 3.77 4.53 -3.43
CA ILE A 8 3.95 4.09 -4.81
C ILE A 8 2.60 3.61 -5.34
N LEU A 9 2.22 4.07 -6.53
CA LEU A 9 1.02 3.61 -7.23
C LEU A 9 1.42 3.34 -8.69
N ALA A 10 1.14 2.15 -9.21
CA ALA A 10 1.10 1.96 -10.65
C ALA A 10 -0.33 1.74 -11.09
N VAL A 11 -0.63 2.27 -12.26
CA VAL A 11 -1.91 2.12 -12.92
C VAL A 11 -1.62 1.70 -14.35
N GLN A 12 -2.35 0.70 -14.82
CA GLN A 12 -2.28 0.15 -16.18
C GLN A 12 -3.56 0.51 -16.93
N GLU A 13 -3.53 0.44 -18.27
CA GLU A 13 -4.67 0.75 -19.14
C GLU A 13 -5.27 2.14 -18.87
N THR A 14 -4.37 3.12 -18.66
CA THR A 14 -4.77 4.37 -18.04
C THR A 14 -5.54 5.33 -18.96
N ASP A 15 -5.57 5.06 -20.27
CA ASP A 15 -6.06 5.99 -21.31
C ASP A 15 -5.60 7.44 -21.03
N LEU A 16 -4.38 7.61 -20.49
CA LEU A 16 -3.92 8.90 -19.98
C LEU A 16 -3.23 9.63 -21.11
N SER A 17 -3.79 10.76 -21.51
CA SER A 17 -3.10 11.58 -22.50
C SER A 17 -1.77 12.09 -21.92
N PRO A 18 -0.76 12.37 -22.76
CA PRO A 18 0.49 13.00 -22.31
C PRO A 18 0.26 14.29 -21.51
N LYS A 19 -0.83 15.02 -21.79
CA LYS A 19 -1.23 16.23 -21.04
C LYS A 19 -1.66 15.90 -19.61
N ASP A 20 -2.34 14.77 -19.40
CA ASP A 20 -2.77 14.34 -18.08
C ASP A 20 -1.57 13.92 -17.22
N VAL A 21 -0.62 13.20 -17.81
CA VAL A 21 0.67 12.87 -17.18
C VAL A 21 1.41 14.15 -16.77
N ASP A 22 1.51 15.14 -17.65
CA ASP A 22 2.14 16.42 -17.36
C ASP A 22 1.42 17.22 -16.27
N ASN A 23 0.09 17.19 -16.26
CA ASN A 23 -0.72 17.87 -15.24
C ASN A 23 -0.53 17.23 -13.86
N ILE A 24 -0.56 15.90 -13.77
CA ILE A 24 -0.32 15.18 -12.51
C ILE A 24 1.13 15.40 -12.07
N HIS A 25 2.08 15.38 -13.01
CA HIS A 25 3.49 15.66 -12.71
C HIS A 25 3.67 17.08 -12.19
N LYS A 26 3.00 18.11 -12.74
CA LYS A 26 3.03 19.48 -12.22
C LYS A 26 2.51 19.56 -10.78
N ILE A 27 1.36 18.95 -10.50
CA ILE A 27 0.69 19.00 -9.19
C ILE A 27 1.53 18.32 -8.11
N PHE A 28 2.19 17.20 -8.42
CA PHE A 28 2.91 16.40 -7.43
C PHE A 28 4.45 16.42 -7.57
N SER A 29 4.99 17.23 -8.48
CA SER A 29 6.41 17.32 -8.85
C SER A 29 7.39 17.40 -7.67
N LYS A 30 6.99 17.99 -6.54
CA LYS A 30 7.88 18.08 -5.36
C LYS A 30 8.07 16.74 -4.64
N ARG A 31 7.10 15.83 -4.71
CA ARG A 31 7.08 14.59 -3.91
C ARG A 31 7.01 13.34 -4.76
N LEU A 32 6.44 13.41 -5.95
CA LEU A 32 6.18 12.27 -6.81
C LEU A 32 6.90 12.45 -8.15
N ARG A 33 7.42 11.35 -8.69
CA ARG A 33 7.94 11.26 -10.04
C ARG A 33 7.08 10.26 -10.81
N ILE A 34 6.63 10.66 -11.99
CA ILE A 34 5.78 9.84 -12.83
C ILE A 34 6.61 9.34 -14.00
N TYR A 35 6.61 8.02 -14.20
CA TYR A 35 7.17 7.40 -15.38
C TYR A 35 6.01 6.75 -16.14
N ALA A 36 5.73 7.26 -17.34
CA ALA A 36 4.76 6.69 -18.25
C ALA A 36 5.49 6.17 -19.48
N THR A 37 5.25 4.92 -19.86
CA THR A 37 5.70 4.39 -21.15
C THR A 37 4.47 4.20 -22.03
N ILE A 38 4.43 4.96 -23.13
CA ILE A 38 3.40 4.87 -24.16
C ILE A 38 4.02 4.11 -25.34
N ASP A 39 3.38 3.04 -25.79
CA ASP A 39 3.77 2.40 -27.05
C ASP A 39 3.32 3.31 -28.22
N PRO A 40 4.23 3.89 -29.02
CA PRO A 40 3.85 4.79 -30.10
C PRO A 40 3.05 4.10 -31.21
N ALA A 41 3.09 2.77 -31.32
CA ALA A 41 2.31 2.01 -32.31
C ALA A 41 0.88 1.70 -31.84
N CYS A 42 0.66 1.58 -30.52
CA CYS A 42 -0.65 1.32 -29.92
C CYS A 42 -0.76 2.02 -28.56
N PRO A 43 -0.98 3.36 -28.54
CA PRO A 43 -0.96 4.15 -27.31
C PRO A 43 -1.99 3.67 -26.29
N GLN A 44 -3.20 3.35 -26.75
CA GLN A 44 -4.35 3.01 -25.89
C GLN A 44 -4.27 1.63 -25.22
N ALA A 45 -3.42 0.72 -25.70
CA ALA A 45 -3.48 -0.69 -25.27
C ALA A 45 -2.33 -1.12 -24.34
N LYS A 46 -1.28 -0.32 -24.16
CA LYS A 46 -0.04 -0.75 -23.47
C LYS A 46 0.55 0.32 -22.54
N GLU A 47 -0.29 1.23 -22.07
CA GLU A 47 0.11 2.33 -21.20
C GLU A 47 0.28 1.86 -19.76
N VAL A 48 1.44 2.16 -19.18
CA VAL A 48 1.74 1.95 -17.77
C VAL A 48 2.23 3.26 -17.16
N ALA A 49 1.56 3.73 -16.12
CA ALA A 49 1.95 4.91 -15.35
C ALA A 49 2.40 4.51 -13.94
N ILE A 50 3.62 4.91 -13.55
CA ILE A 50 4.16 4.68 -12.20
C ILE A 50 4.31 6.01 -11.50
N VAL A 51 3.79 6.13 -10.28
CA VAL A 51 3.95 7.29 -9.42
C VAL A 51 4.80 6.91 -8.21
N VAL A 52 6.02 7.48 -8.10
CA VAL A 52 7.01 7.12 -7.07
C VAL A 52 7.35 8.31 -6.18
N ASN A 53 7.43 8.13 -4.86
CA ASN A 53 7.93 9.16 -3.96
C ASN A 53 9.45 9.41 -4.13
N LYS A 54 9.84 10.68 -4.37
CA LYS A 54 11.22 11.12 -4.66
C LYS A 54 12.23 10.90 -3.53
N GLU A 55 11.78 10.70 -2.30
CA GLU A 55 12.67 10.56 -1.13
C GLU A 55 13.16 9.11 -0.90
N LYS A 56 12.57 8.12 -1.58
CA LYS A 56 12.93 6.71 -1.41
C LYS A 56 13.84 6.20 -2.54
N LYS A 57 14.92 5.50 -2.17
CA LYS A 57 15.81 4.80 -3.12
C LYS A 57 15.29 3.38 -3.40
N LEU A 58 14.09 3.26 -3.96
CA LEU A 58 13.55 1.98 -4.42
C LEU A 58 13.53 1.96 -5.94
N THR A 59 14.01 0.87 -6.53
CA THR A 59 13.84 0.61 -7.96
C THR A 59 12.52 -0.15 -8.16
N VAL A 60 11.53 0.54 -8.71
CA VAL A 60 10.22 -0.05 -9.03
C VAL A 60 10.01 -0.11 -10.53
N ILE A 61 9.62 -1.28 -11.02
CA ILE A 61 9.20 -1.50 -12.40
C ILE A 61 7.71 -1.80 -12.38
N ALA A 62 6.95 -1.18 -13.26
CA ALA A 62 5.58 -1.59 -13.51
C ALA A 62 5.47 -2.29 -14.85
N VAL A 63 4.63 -3.31 -14.90
CA VAL A 63 4.45 -4.16 -16.07
C VAL A 63 2.98 -4.20 -16.49
N TYR A 64 2.81 -4.38 -17.78
CA TYR A 64 1.56 -4.78 -18.42
C TYR A 64 1.96 -5.76 -19.52
N ALA A 65 1.77 -7.06 -19.26
CA ALA A 65 2.22 -8.11 -20.15
C ALA A 65 1.16 -8.43 -21.23
N PRO A 66 1.56 -8.95 -22.40
CA PRO A 66 0.60 -9.39 -23.42
C PRO A 66 -0.27 -10.57 -22.96
N ASN A 67 -1.50 -10.64 -23.49
CA ASN A 67 -2.43 -11.75 -23.28
C ASN A 67 -2.06 -13.03 -24.05
N ASP A 68 -1.48 -12.89 -25.24
CA ASP A 68 -1.03 -14.04 -26.02
C ASP A 68 0.15 -14.72 -25.34
N THR A 69 0.13 -16.06 -25.26
CA THR A 69 1.15 -16.82 -24.53
C THR A 69 2.54 -16.67 -25.16
N ALA A 70 2.66 -16.66 -26.48
CA ALA A 70 3.95 -16.53 -27.15
C ALA A 70 4.51 -15.12 -27.01
N GLU A 71 3.67 -14.10 -27.18
CA GLU A 71 4.05 -12.71 -26.94
C GLU A 71 4.44 -12.45 -25.48
N ASN A 72 3.75 -13.08 -24.52
CA ASN A 72 4.06 -12.97 -23.09
C ASN A 72 5.43 -13.58 -22.77
N VAL A 73 5.74 -14.76 -23.31
CA VAL A 73 7.08 -15.37 -23.17
C VAL A 73 8.16 -14.45 -23.75
N GLU A 74 7.96 -13.89 -24.94
CA GLU A 74 8.92 -12.95 -25.55
C GLU A 74 9.07 -11.67 -24.71
N PHE A 75 7.97 -11.16 -24.16
CA PHE A 75 7.96 -10.03 -23.23
C PHE A 75 8.78 -10.33 -21.96
N LEU A 76 8.58 -11.49 -21.33
CA LEU A 76 9.32 -11.90 -20.14
C LEU A 76 10.83 -12.00 -20.41
N GLU A 77 11.23 -12.55 -21.56
CA GLU A 77 12.64 -12.62 -21.97
C GLU A 77 13.24 -11.23 -22.17
N LYS A 78 12.53 -10.32 -22.85
CA LYS A 78 12.98 -8.92 -23.02
C LYS A 78 13.05 -8.18 -21.68
N LEU A 79 12.07 -8.36 -20.81
CA LEU A 79 12.02 -7.75 -19.48
C LEU A 79 13.17 -8.27 -18.62
N LYS A 80 13.46 -9.57 -18.68
CA LYS A 80 14.57 -10.22 -17.97
C LYS A 80 15.90 -9.54 -18.26
N GLU A 81 16.18 -9.26 -19.53
CA GLU A 81 17.44 -8.62 -19.94
C GLU A 81 17.46 -7.12 -19.61
N LYS A 82 16.36 -6.39 -19.83
CA LYS A 82 16.26 -4.97 -19.43
C LYS A 82 16.44 -4.77 -17.91
N ALA A 83 15.83 -5.65 -17.11
CA ALA A 83 15.93 -5.61 -15.66
C ALA A 83 17.34 -5.92 -15.13
N ARG A 84 18.25 -6.50 -15.94
CA ARG A 84 19.67 -6.61 -15.56
C ARG A 84 20.40 -5.28 -15.66
N GLY A 85 20.05 -4.46 -16.66
CA GLY A 85 20.68 -3.16 -16.92
C GLY A 85 20.20 -2.05 -15.98
N LEU A 86 18.98 -2.20 -15.45
CA LEU A 86 18.48 -1.41 -14.34
C LEU A 86 19.09 -2.01 -13.06
N SER A 87 19.72 -1.20 -12.21
CA SER A 87 20.23 -1.65 -10.90
C SER A 87 19.15 -2.45 -10.16
N LYS A 88 19.31 -3.79 -10.11
CA LYS A 88 18.44 -4.82 -9.51
C LYS A 88 17.09 -4.30 -8.96
N PRO A 89 15.95 -4.58 -9.61
CA PRO A 89 14.67 -4.07 -9.16
C PRO A 89 14.30 -4.57 -7.77
N ASP A 90 13.83 -3.67 -6.90
CA ASP A 90 13.34 -4.00 -5.56
C ASP A 90 11.90 -4.52 -5.60
N ILE A 91 11.10 -3.92 -6.50
CA ILE A 91 9.68 -4.20 -6.69
C ILE A 91 9.37 -4.23 -8.19
N ILE A 92 8.64 -5.25 -8.63
CA ILE A 92 8.03 -5.28 -9.97
C ILE A 92 6.54 -5.56 -9.80
N LEU A 93 5.68 -4.71 -10.32
CA LEU A 93 4.24 -4.84 -10.09
C LEU A 93 3.38 -4.53 -11.30
N GLY A 94 2.17 -5.05 -11.33
CA GLY A 94 1.19 -4.78 -12.38
C GLY A 94 0.55 -6.05 -12.90
N ASP A 95 -0.01 -5.95 -14.10
CA ASP A 95 -0.71 -7.03 -14.76
C ASP A 95 0.26 -7.89 -15.58
N TRP A 96 0.34 -9.17 -15.22
CA TRP A 96 1.19 -10.15 -15.87
C TRP A 96 0.46 -10.96 -16.94
N ASN A 97 -0.85 -10.76 -17.09
CA ASN A 97 -1.73 -11.47 -18.03
C ASN A 97 -1.47 -12.98 -18.08
N MET A 98 -1.12 -13.56 -16.94
CA MET A 98 -0.83 -14.98 -16.81
C MET A 98 -1.08 -15.50 -15.39
N VAL A 99 -1.43 -16.78 -15.31
CA VAL A 99 -1.65 -17.52 -14.06
C VAL A 99 -0.58 -18.61 -13.90
N GLU A 100 0.25 -18.45 -12.87
CA GLU A 100 1.33 -19.39 -12.55
C GLU A 100 0.83 -20.64 -11.80
N ASP A 101 0.01 -20.46 -10.77
CA ASP A 101 -0.48 -21.54 -9.92
C ASP A 101 -2.00 -21.72 -10.09
N GLY A 102 -2.49 -22.96 -10.14
CA GLY A 102 -3.91 -23.21 -10.41
C GLY A 102 -4.89 -22.64 -9.37
N ILE A 103 -4.43 -22.36 -8.14
CA ILE A 103 -5.22 -21.71 -7.07
C ILE A 103 -5.58 -20.25 -7.43
N ASP A 104 -4.79 -19.63 -8.32
CA ASP A 104 -5.00 -18.27 -8.80
C ASP A 104 -6.07 -18.18 -9.88
N ARG A 105 -6.80 -19.26 -10.21
CA ARG A 105 -7.84 -19.24 -11.22
C ARG A 105 -9.05 -20.08 -10.84
N VAL A 106 -10.23 -19.63 -11.26
CA VAL A 106 -11.46 -20.41 -11.28
C VAL A 106 -12.06 -20.35 -12.68
N PRO A 107 -12.26 -21.51 -13.36
CA PRO A 107 -11.91 -22.87 -12.93
C PRO A 107 -10.40 -23.10 -12.72
N HIS A 108 -10.03 -24.05 -11.86
CA HIS A 108 -8.63 -24.25 -11.47
C HIS A 108 -7.80 -24.84 -12.62
N HIS A 109 -6.85 -24.07 -13.12
CA HIS A 109 -5.77 -24.54 -14.00
C HIS A 109 -4.68 -23.45 -14.10
N GLN A 110 -3.47 -23.87 -14.44
CA GLN A 110 -2.35 -22.98 -14.76
C GLN A 110 -2.44 -22.55 -16.23
N ASP A 111 -1.65 -21.55 -16.61
CA ASP A 111 -1.33 -21.31 -18.01
C ASP A 111 -0.28 -22.31 -18.54
N PRO A 112 -0.05 -22.38 -19.87
CA PRO A 112 0.90 -23.32 -20.44
C PRO A 112 2.29 -23.23 -19.81
N SER A 113 2.97 -24.38 -19.71
CA SER A 113 4.26 -24.47 -19.01
C SER A 113 5.30 -23.49 -19.53
N ALA A 114 5.30 -23.20 -20.85
CA ALA A 114 6.21 -22.24 -21.46
C ALA A 114 6.20 -20.86 -20.78
N VAL A 115 5.02 -20.30 -20.48
CA VAL A 115 4.91 -18.99 -19.83
C VAL A 115 5.13 -19.10 -18.32
N THR A 116 4.65 -20.17 -17.67
CA THR A 116 4.88 -20.36 -16.23
C THR A 116 6.35 -20.57 -15.90
N ASP A 117 7.09 -21.31 -16.74
CA ASP A 117 8.50 -21.59 -16.55
C ASP A 117 9.36 -20.35 -16.83
N ALA A 118 9.01 -19.57 -17.86
CA ALA A 118 9.62 -18.27 -18.11
C ALA A 118 9.45 -17.32 -16.91
N MET A 119 8.26 -17.29 -16.31
CA MET A 119 7.97 -16.49 -15.11
C MET A 119 8.76 -16.97 -13.88
N ARG A 120 8.85 -18.29 -13.65
CA ARG A 120 9.67 -18.87 -12.58
C ARG A 120 11.15 -18.51 -12.73
N GLU A 121 11.68 -18.64 -13.94
CA GLU A 121 13.07 -18.29 -14.25
C GLU A 121 13.32 -16.78 -14.08
N PHE A 122 12.38 -15.94 -14.51
CA PHE A 122 12.44 -14.49 -14.31
C PHE A 122 12.53 -14.13 -12.81
N LYS A 123 11.62 -14.68 -11.98
CA LYS A 123 11.63 -14.48 -10.52
C LYS A 123 12.94 -14.92 -9.89
N ARG A 124 13.40 -16.13 -10.23
CA ARG A 124 14.65 -16.71 -9.72
C ARG A 124 15.86 -15.83 -10.04
N LYS A 125 15.96 -15.35 -11.27
CA LYS A 125 17.11 -14.57 -11.75
C LYS A 125 17.21 -13.18 -11.08
N HIS A 126 16.07 -12.60 -10.72
CA HIS A 126 15.99 -11.29 -10.06
C HIS A 126 15.80 -11.37 -8.54
N ASN A 127 15.76 -12.59 -7.97
CA ASN A 127 15.48 -12.84 -6.54
C ASN A 127 14.17 -12.20 -6.08
N LEU A 128 13.13 -12.30 -6.91
CA LEU A 128 11.81 -11.77 -6.66
C LEU A 128 10.85 -12.87 -6.23
N GLN A 129 9.91 -12.52 -5.37
CA GLN A 129 8.87 -13.40 -4.86
C GLN A 129 7.51 -12.73 -4.97
N ASP A 130 6.46 -13.51 -5.21
CA ASP A 130 5.07 -13.04 -5.21
C ASP A 130 4.64 -12.76 -3.77
N GLY A 131 4.55 -11.47 -3.39
CA GLY A 131 4.33 -11.11 -2.00
C GLY A 131 2.95 -11.51 -1.46
N TRP A 132 1.91 -11.55 -2.29
CA TRP A 132 0.59 -12.07 -1.89
C TRP A 132 0.68 -13.56 -1.61
N ARG A 133 1.24 -14.34 -2.53
CA ARG A 133 1.31 -15.81 -2.40
C ARG A 133 2.25 -16.25 -1.28
N GLN A 134 3.31 -15.49 -1.01
CA GLN A 134 4.18 -15.73 0.16
C GLN A 134 3.46 -15.42 1.49
N THR A 135 2.61 -14.39 1.52
CA THR A 135 1.88 -14.01 2.73
C THR A 135 0.69 -14.93 2.99
N TYR A 136 -0.01 -15.35 1.94
CA TYR A 136 -1.21 -16.18 2.03
C TYR A 136 -1.16 -17.39 1.07
N PRO A 137 -0.36 -18.43 1.38
CA PRO A 137 -0.10 -19.55 0.47
C PRO A 137 -1.35 -20.28 -0.02
N ASP A 138 -2.33 -20.49 0.88
CA ASP A 138 -3.55 -21.28 0.59
C ASP A 138 -4.80 -20.41 0.40
N THR A 139 -4.66 -19.08 0.44
CA THR A 139 -5.80 -18.18 0.29
C THR A 139 -6.09 -17.91 -1.19
N LYS A 140 -7.37 -18.05 -1.55
CA LYS A 140 -7.90 -17.65 -2.85
C LYS A 140 -8.12 -16.14 -2.85
N GLY A 141 -7.57 -15.47 -3.85
CA GLY A 141 -7.80 -14.06 -4.11
C GLY A 141 -7.63 -13.86 -5.60
N TYR A 142 -8.60 -13.22 -6.24
CA TYR A 142 -8.62 -12.98 -7.68
C TYR A 142 -8.56 -11.49 -7.93
N THR A 143 -7.88 -11.10 -8.99
CA THR A 143 -7.72 -9.69 -9.33
C THR A 143 -8.45 -9.33 -10.60
N PHE A 144 -8.95 -10.30 -11.36
CA PHE A 144 -9.64 -10.08 -12.62
C PHE A 144 -10.92 -10.94 -12.70
N LEU A 145 -12.00 -10.36 -13.21
CA LEU A 145 -13.26 -11.05 -13.51
C LEU A 145 -13.58 -10.98 -15.01
N GLN A 146 -13.53 -12.13 -15.68
CA GLN A 146 -14.02 -12.25 -17.05
C GLN A 146 -15.55 -12.36 -17.06
N SER A 147 -16.21 -11.22 -17.29
CA SER A 147 -17.68 -11.12 -17.23
C SER A 147 -18.41 -12.10 -18.17
N ALA A 148 -17.83 -12.44 -19.33
CA ALA A 148 -18.46 -13.31 -20.32
C ALA A 148 -18.57 -14.78 -19.87
N THR A 149 -17.56 -15.28 -19.16
CA THR A 149 -17.46 -16.70 -18.75
C THR A 149 -17.71 -16.89 -17.25
N GLY A 150 -17.67 -15.81 -16.46
CA GLY A 150 -17.64 -15.86 -15.00
C GLY A 150 -16.30 -16.34 -14.43
N SER A 151 -15.30 -16.56 -15.30
CA SER A 151 -13.94 -16.94 -14.89
C SER A 151 -13.29 -15.82 -14.08
N GLN A 152 -12.52 -16.20 -13.07
CA GLN A 152 -11.74 -15.27 -12.27
C GLN A 152 -10.28 -15.72 -12.22
N SER A 153 -9.37 -14.76 -12.27
CA SER A 153 -7.92 -15.02 -12.22
C SER A 153 -7.18 -13.99 -11.37
N ARG A 154 -6.03 -14.38 -10.83
CA ARG A 154 -5.05 -13.47 -10.22
C ARG A 154 -3.88 -13.29 -11.17
N ILE A 155 -3.99 -12.24 -11.97
CA ILE A 155 -3.01 -11.85 -13.00
C ILE A 155 -2.23 -10.59 -12.60
N ASP A 156 -2.78 -9.80 -11.68
CA ASP A 156 -2.08 -8.68 -11.07
C ASP A 156 -1.20 -9.20 -9.93
N ARG A 157 0.10 -8.89 -9.97
CA ARG A 157 1.06 -9.33 -8.95
C ARG A 157 2.01 -8.20 -8.58
N ILE A 158 2.33 -8.09 -7.30
CA ILE A 158 3.47 -7.31 -6.79
C ILE A 158 4.56 -8.31 -6.40
N LEU A 159 5.59 -8.37 -7.24
CA LEU A 159 6.81 -9.13 -6.99
C LEU A 159 7.81 -8.27 -6.22
N VAL A 160 8.40 -8.83 -5.18
CA VAL A 160 9.29 -8.10 -4.27
C VAL A 160 10.53 -8.91 -3.95
N THR A 161 11.63 -8.22 -3.66
CA THR A 161 12.79 -8.88 -3.05
C THR A 161 12.50 -9.29 -1.61
N GLU A 162 13.28 -10.22 -1.08
CA GLU A 162 13.17 -10.71 0.31
C GLU A 162 13.17 -9.58 1.35
N ASN A 163 14.02 -8.56 1.16
CA ASN A 163 14.10 -7.43 2.09
C ASN A 163 12.83 -6.57 2.06
N ILE A 164 12.24 -6.37 0.88
CA ILE A 164 10.97 -5.64 0.78
C ILE A 164 9.85 -6.47 1.40
N LEU A 165 9.81 -7.78 1.13
CA LEU A 165 8.79 -8.68 1.67
C LEU A 165 8.76 -8.67 3.21
N ARG A 166 9.93 -8.80 3.86
CA ARG A 166 10.04 -8.80 5.33
C ARG A 166 9.53 -7.53 6.01
N ASN A 167 9.58 -6.41 5.28
CA ASN A 167 9.15 -5.11 5.78
C ASN A 167 7.82 -4.66 5.18
N SER A 168 7.13 -5.58 4.49
CA SER A 168 5.80 -5.38 3.94
C SER A 168 4.75 -6.01 4.85
N SER A 169 3.59 -5.38 4.91
CA SER A 169 2.44 -5.78 5.73
C SER A 169 1.15 -5.40 5.02
N ASP A 170 0.01 -5.84 5.54
CA ASP A 170 -1.31 -5.45 5.04
C ASP A 170 -1.47 -5.69 3.52
N TRP A 171 -1.14 -6.90 3.07
CA TRP A 171 -1.41 -7.33 1.72
C TRP A 171 -2.91 -7.45 1.52
N THR A 172 -3.46 -6.70 0.56
CA THR A 172 -4.91 -6.68 0.28
C THR A 172 -5.20 -6.76 -1.21
N ILE A 173 -6.38 -7.29 -1.52
CA ILE A 173 -7.02 -7.25 -2.83
C ILE A 173 -8.39 -6.62 -2.62
N GLU A 174 -8.63 -5.46 -3.22
CA GLU A 174 -9.80 -4.62 -2.94
C GLU A 174 -10.45 -4.09 -4.21
N SER A 175 -11.78 -4.06 -4.25
CA SER A 175 -12.51 -3.34 -5.29
C SER A 175 -12.40 -1.82 -5.07
N LEU A 176 -12.11 -1.07 -6.13
CA LEU A 176 -11.87 0.37 -6.06
C LEU A 176 -13.13 1.24 -6.07
N GLY A 177 -14.33 0.63 -6.12
CA GLY A 177 -15.60 1.37 -6.23
C GLY A 177 -15.76 2.13 -7.54
N ILE A 178 -14.89 1.87 -8.52
CA ILE A 178 -14.98 2.36 -9.90
C ILE A 178 -15.32 1.19 -10.82
N HIS A 179 -15.83 1.48 -12.02
CA HIS A 179 -16.14 0.44 -12.99
C HIS A 179 -14.84 -0.06 -13.64
N THR A 180 -14.40 -1.23 -13.21
CA THR A 180 -13.27 -2.00 -13.75
C THR A 180 -13.51 -3.47 -13.45
N ASP A 181 -13.02 -4.33 -14.32
CA ASP A 181 -12.93 -5.78 -14.15
C ASP A 181 -11.72 -6.21 -13.31
N HIS A 182 -10.82 -5.27 -12.96
CA HIS A 182 -9.68 -5.50 -12.07
C HIS A 182 -9.93 -5.09 -10.61
N GLN A 183 -9.25 -5.75 -9.68
CA GLN A 183 -9.18 -5.38 -8.26
C GLN A 183 -7.80 -4.82 -7.92
N LEU A 184 -7.76 -3.81 -7.05
CA LEU A 184 -6.50 -3.23 -6.59
C LEU A 184 -5.77 -4.22 -5.69
N ILE A 185 -4.55 -4.57 -6.07
CA ILE A 185 -3.59 -5.21 -5.17
C ILE A 185 -2.77 -4.14 -4.45
N SER A 186 -2.60 -4.28 -3.14
CA SER A 186 -1.82 -3.31 -2.36
C SER A 186 -1.09 -3.95 -1.18
N THR A 187 -0.04 -3.27 -0.72
CA THR A 187 0.72 -3.61 0.48
C THR A 187 1.31 -2.36 1.11
N LYS A 188 1.55 -2.39 2.42
CA LYS A 188 2.25 -1.33 3.16
C LYS A 188 3.70 -1.73 3.40
N TYR A 189 4.62 -0.93 2.87
CA TYR A 189 6.05 -1.07 3.10
C TYR A 189 6.57 -0.06 4.12
N SER A 190 7.21 -0.57 5.16
CA SER A 190 7.93 0.21 6.17
C SER A 190 9.43 0.22 5.85
N ASP A 191 10.06 1.39 5.75
CA ASP A 191 11.50 1.45 5.55
C ASP A 191 12.22 1.25 6.91
N PRO A 192 13.05 0.21 7.09
CA PRO A 192 13.74 -0.02 8.35
C PRO A 192 14.67 1.13 8.77
N LYS A 193 15.13 1.94 7.82
CA LYS A 193 16.01 3.08 8.06
C LYS A 193 15.26 4.35 8.41
N MET A 194 13.93 4.36 8.29
CA MET A 194 13.12 5.49 8.69
C MET A 194 13.00 5.52 10.21
N PRO A 195 13.34 6.64 10.87
CA PRO A 195 13.09 6.79 12.29
C PRO A 195 11.58 6.67 12.55
N PHE A 196 11.20 6.14 13.71
CA PHE A 196 9.81 6.14 14.14
C PHE A 196 9.30 7.58 14.20
N ILE A 197 8.41 7.95 13.28
CA ILE A 197 7.69 9.22 13.31
C ILE A 197 6.40 8.95 14.07
N GLY A 198 6.34 9.38 15.33
CA GLY A 198 5.11 9.33 16.13
C GLY A 198 3.99 10.17 15.51
N GLU A 199 2.84 10.26 16.16
CA GLU A 199 1.62 10.89 15.60
C GLU A 199 1.72 12.40 15.26
N GLY A 200 2.91 12.99 15.43
CA GLY A 200 3.14 14.42 15.38
C GLY A 200 2.60 15.06 16.65
N GLN A 201 3.34 16.00 17.23
CA GLN A 201 2.74 16.85 18.25
C GLN A 201 1.88 17.88 17.53
N TRP A 202 0.65 18.08 18.00
CA TRP A 202 -0.15 19.20 17.54
C TRP A 202 0.60 20.50 17.85
N VAL A 203 0.82 21.32 16.82
CA VAL A 203 1.42 22.65 16.96
C VAL A 203 0.38 23.67 16.51
N GLN A 204 0.06 24.62 17.38
CA GLN A 204 -0.78 25.75 17.00
C GLN A 204 -0.12 26.51 15.86
N LYS A 205 -0.86 26.76 14.77
CA LYS A 205 -0.35 27.63 13.71
C LYS A 205 -0.13 29.03 14.28
N ALA A 206 1.08 29.57 14.15
CA ALA A 206 1.43 30.90 14.67
C ALA A 206 0.50 32.01 14.14
N SER A 207 -0.04 31.86 12.93
CA SER A 207 -1.03 32.78 12.36
C SER A 207 -2.34 32.86 13.14
N LEU A 208 -2.68 31.86 13.94
CA LEU A 208 -3.88 31.88 14.79
C LEU A 208 -3.71 32.80 16.01
N LEU A 209 -2.47 33.15 16.37
CA LEU A 209 -2.19 34.08 17.47
C LEU A 209 -2.49 35.54 17.08
N THR A 210 -2.60 35.83 15.77
CA THR A 210 -2.93 37.16 15.25
C THR A 210 -4.36 37.26 14.72
N ASP A 211 -5.09 36.14 14.67
CA ASP A 211 -6.49 36.12 14.26
C ASP A 211 -7.38 36.63 15.40
N LYS A 212 -8.02 37.79 15.17
CA LYS A 212 -8.85 38.45 16.18
C LYS A 212 -10.06 37.63 16.60
N ALA A 213 -10.66 36.84 15.70
CA ALA A 213 -11.82 36.03 16.02
C ALA A 213 -11.42 34.84 16.91
N VAL A 214 -10.28 34.22 16.61
CA VAL A 214 -9.71 33.14 17.41
C VAL A 214 -9.31 33.63 18.79
N MET A 215 -8.58 34.75 18.88
CA MET A 215 -8.16 35.31 20.17
C MET A 215 -9.36 35.70 21.04
N LYS A 216 -10.38 36.35 20.46
CA LYS A 216 -11.60 36.68 21.19
C LYS A 216 -12.31 35.42 21.74
N ARG A 217 -12.30 34.32 20.99
CA ARG A 217 -12.88 33.05 21.43
C ARG A 217 -12.06 32.41 22.55
N ILE A 218 -10.73 32.46 22.46
CA ILE A 218 -9.82 32.00 23.53
C ILE A 218 -10.08 32.79 24.81
N ASP A 219 -10.18 34.11 24.74
CA ASP A 219 -10.45 34.97 25.90
C ASP A 219 -11.81 34.64 26.53
N THR A 220 -12.85 34.47 25.69
CA THR A 220 -14.20 34.12 26.17
C THR A 220 -14.18 32.79 26.92
N ILE A 221 -13.57 31.76 26.34
CA ILE A 221 -13.46 30.44 26.98
C ILE A 221 -12.60 30.53 28.24
N GLY A 222 -11.51 31.30 28.22
CA GLY A 222 -10.63 31.51 29.37
C GLY A 222 -11.37 32.14 30.55
N LEU A 223 -12.22 33.14 30.29
CA LEU A 223 -13.08 33.76 31.30
C LEU A 223 -14.09 32.75 31.88
N GLU A 224 -14.82 32.02 31.02
CA GLU A 224 -15.76 30.98 31.44
C GLU A 224 -15.11 29.90 32.32
N TYR A 225 -13.89 29.47 31.99
CA TYR A 225 -13.12 28.53 32.80
C TYR A 225 -12.60 29.14 34.09
N SER A 226 -12.17 30.41 34.06
CA SER A 226 -11.69 31.10 35.26
C SER A 226 -12.80 31.28 36.31
N GLU A 227 -14.01 31.61 35.87
CA GLU A 227 -15.20 31.73 36.73
C GLU A 227 -15.61 30.37 37.32
N ARG A 228 -15.45 29.29 36.56
CA ARG A 228 -15.66 27.92 37.04
C ARG A 228 -14.62 27.44 38.06
N ILE A 229 -13.39 27.96 37.99
CA ILE A 229 -12.31 27.62 38.93
C ILE A 229 -12.39 28.51 40.18
N PHE A 230 -12.88 29.74 40.05
CA PHE A 230 -13.04 30.74 41.12
C PHE A 230 -14.52 30.98 41.46
N ASP A 231 -15.25 29.93 41.83
CA ASP A 231 -16.53 30.10 42.52
C ASP A 231 -16.27 30.20 44.05
N PRO A 232 -16.59 31.31 44.75
CA PRO A 232 -16.18 31.52 46.14
C PRO A 232 -16.94 30.70 47.20
N VAL A 233 -17.80 29.76 46.81
CA VAL A 233 -18.58 28.96 47.77
C VAL A 233 -17.91 27.60 48.02
N GLY A 234 -16.92 27.60 48.90
CA GLY A 234 -16.83 26.63 50.00
C GLY A 234 -16.74 25.12 49.77
N GLU A 235 -16.71 24.59 48.55
CA GLU A 235 -16.45 23.17 48.30
C GLU A 235 -15.38 23.00 47.22
N LYS A 236 -14.21 22.49 47.61
CA LYS A 236 -13.23 21.96 46.67
C LYS A 236 -13.92 20.85 45.86
N ARG A 237 -14.36 21.17 44.65
CA ARG A 237 -14.70 20.17 43.65
C ARG A 237 -13.44 19.90 42.85
N ASP A 238 -12.97 18.66 42.90
CA ASP A 238 -11.91 18.18 42.05
C ASP A 238 -12.30 18.49 40.59
N GLY A 239 -11.64 19.47 39.99
CA GLY A 239 -11.80 19.76 38.57
C GLY A 239 -11.46 18.50 37.77
N PRO A 240 -12.03 18.31 36.57
CA PRO A 240 -11.74 17.14 35.77
C PRO A 240 -10.28 17.24 35.32
N TYR A 241 -9.38 16.66 36.11
CA TYR A 241 -8.12 16.20 35.60
C TYR A 241 -8.52 15.27 34.46
N LEU A 242 -8.20 15.64 33.23
CA LEU A 242 -8.17 14.71 32.10
C LEU A 242 -7.22 13.59 32.54
N GLN A 243 -7.80 12.54 33.15
CA GLN A 243 -7.13 11.29 33.33
C GLN A 243 -6.84 10.82 31.91
N ARG A 244 -5.58 10.96 31.50
CA ARG A 244 -5.05 10.10 30.45
C ARG A 244 -5.31 8.70 30.96
N GLU A 245 -6.22 7.97 30.32
CA GLU A 245 -6.32 6.53 30.49
C GLU A 245 -4.97 5.94 30.07
N GLY A 246 -4.09 5.82 31.06
CA GLY A 246 -2.93 4.97 31.00
C GLY A 246 -3.45 3.56 31.14
N ASP A 247 -3.47 2.85 30.03
CA ASP A 247 -3.68 1.42 29.96
C ASP A 247 -2.76 0.71 30.96
N LYS A 248 -3.35 0.16 32.01
CA LYS A 248 -2.70 -0.71 32.99
C LYS A 248 -3.63 -1.88 33.30
N THR A 249 -3.64 -2.85 32.40
CA THR A 249 -4.01 -4.23 32.73
C THR A 249 -2.97 -4.83 33.68
N HIS A 250 -3.18 -4.69 35.00
CA HIS A 250 -2.70 -5.68 35.96
C HIS A 250 -3.49 -5.63 37.27
N LYS A 251 -4.39 -6.60 37.47
CA LYS A 251 -4.78 -7.09 38.79
C LYS A 251 -4.42 -8.56 38.88
N GLY A 252 -3.38 -8.85 39.65
CA GLY A 252 -3.06 -10.19 40.11
C GLY A 252 -4.12 -10.73 41.06
N ARG A 253 -4.20 -12.05 41.14
CA ARG A 253 -4.93 -12.76 42.20
C ARG A 253 -4.02 -13.87 42.73
N THR A 254 -3.42 -13.56 43.88
CA THR A 254 -3.10 -14.41 45.04
C THR A 254 -2.83 -15.91 44.82
N GLU A 255 -1.61 -16.28 45.19
CA GLU A 255 -1.18 -17.63 45.56
C GLU A 255 -2.01 -18.18 46.74
N ASP A 256 -2.51 -19.41 46.61
CA ASP A 256 -2.83 -20.28 47.73
C ASP A 256 -2.14 -21.63 47.53
N LYS A 257 -1.46 -22.08 48.58
CA LYS A 257 -0.57 -23.24 48.59
C LYS A 257 -1.32 -24.54 48.94
N ILE A 258 -1.06 -25.55 48.11
CA ILE A 258 -0.81 -26.98 48.43
C ILE A 258 -2.00 -27.86 48.86
N LYS A 259 -2.26 -28.92 48.06
CA LYS A 259 -2.10 -30.36 48.44
C LYS A 259 -2.32 -31.28 47.23
N GLN A 260 -1.34 -32.16 46.96
CA GLN A 260 -1.55 -33.38 46.16
C GLN A 260 -2.45 -34.36 46.94
N PRO A 261 -3.13 -35.29 46.24
CA PRO A 261 -2.56 -36.64 46.21
C PRO A 261 -2.70 -37.39 44.87
N THR A 262 -1.79 -38.36 44.74
CA THR A 262 -1.68 -39.51 43.84
C THR A 262 -3.00 -40.22 43.49
N LEU A 263 -3.18 -40.55 42.21
CA LEU A 263 -2.87 -41.85 41.58
C LEU A 263 -2.78 -41.69 40.06
#